data_AF-A0A7X7EPR3-F1
#
_entry.id   AF-A0A7X7EPR3-F1
#
_cell.length_a   1.000
_cell.length_b   1.000
_cell.length_c   1.000
_cell.angle_alpha   90.00
_cell.angle_beta   90.00
_cell.angle_gamma   90.00
#
_symmetry.space_group_name_H-M   'P 1'
#
loop_
_entity.id
_entity.type
_entity.pdbx_description
1 polymer ?
#
loop_
_entity_poly.entity_id
_entity_poly.type
_entity_poly.pdbx_seq_one_letter_code
_entity_poly.pdbx_strand_id
1 'polypeptide(L)'
;MTIDFTMDRWTKIKENYRLWWAGKLERPIVRVWLSGADPKRPEPAVPDYAFDSFYGPSASVEAIIDRWDYKLSTQRFLGDAFPVIWPNFGPGVLAAFVGACLENGQETVWFHPPKD
;
A
#
# COMPACT_ATOMS: atom_id res chain seq x y z
N MET A 1 -8.13 15.24 -4.73
CA MET A 1 -7.71 13.84 -4.95
C MET A 1 -7.40 13.68 -6.42
N THR A 2 -6.15 13.36 -6.72
CA THR A 2 -5.59 13.22 -8.08
C THR A 2 -5.63 11.80 -8.60
N ILE A 3 -5.99 10.83 -7.75
CA ILE A 3 -6.14 9.43 -8.13
C ILE A 3 -7.32 9.28 -9.10
N ASP A 4 -7.04 8.81 -10.31
CA ASP A 4 -8.04 8.56 -11.35
C ASP A 4 -8.85 7.28 -11.03
N PHE A 5 -9.79 7.42 -10.09
CA PHE A 5 -10.64 6.32 -9.64
C PHE A 5 -11.98 6.81 -9.09
N THR A 6 -13.08 6.21 -9.56
CA THR A 6 -14.44 6.64 -9.19
C THR A 6 -15.08 5.75 -8.14
N MET A 7 -16.01 6.31 -7.38
CA MET A 7 -16.79 5.57 -6.37
C MET A 7 -17.75 4.54 -6.98
N ASP A 8 -18.27 4.78 -8.17
CA ASP A 8 -19.08 3.79 -8.90
C ASP A 8 -18.25 2.55 -9.23
N ARG A 9 -16.99 2.77 -9.65
CA ARG A 9 -16.07 1.68 -9.91
C ARG A 9 -15.70 0.93 -8.65
N TRP A 10 -15.43 1.64 -7.55
CA TRP A 10 -15.22 1.04 -6.24
C TRP A 10 -16.38 0.12 -5.85
N THR A 11 -17.62 0.62 -6.00
CA THR A 11 -18.83 -0.13 -5.64
C THR A 11 -18.93 -1.43 -6.42
N LYS A 12 -18.70 -1.38 -7.74
CA LYS A 12 -18.71 -2.57 -8.62
C LYS A 12 -17.62 -3.57 -8.24
N ILE A 13 -16.39 -3.10 -8.02
CA ILE A 13 -15.26 -3.96 -7.67
C ILE A 13 -15.49 -4.61 -6.30
N LYS A 14 -15.92 -3.83 -5.31
CA LYS A 14 -16.26 -4.35 -3.98
C LYS A 14 -17.25 -5.51 -4.08
N GLU A 15 -18.30 -5.38 -4.91
CA GLU A 15 -19.26 -6.45 -5.12
C GLU A 15 -18.65 -7.67 -5.84
N ASN A 16 -17.84 -7.46 -6.88
CA ASN A 16 -17.12 -8.57 -7.54
C ASN A 16 -16.30 -9.38 -6.53
N TYR A 17 -15.58 -8.72 -5.61
CA TYR A 17 -14.83 -9.42 -4.57
C TYR A 17 -15.76 -10.19 -3.60
N ARG A 18 -16.92 -9.62 -3.23
CA ARG A 18 -17.89 -10.36 -2.39
C ARG A 18 -18.39 -11.62 -3.09
N LEU A 19 -18.75 -11.52 -4.36
CA LEU A 19 -19.20 -12.66 -5.18
C LEU A 19 -18.09 -13.69 -5.36
N TRP A 20 -16.84 -13.25 -5.60
CA TRP A 20 -15.69 -14.14 -5.71
C TRP A 20 -15.48 -14.97 -4.45
N TRP A 21 -15.44 -14.32 -3.28
CA TRP A 21 -15.29 -15.01 -1.99
C TRP A 21 -16.47 -15.91 -1.64
N ALA A 22 -17.67 -15.63 -2.18
CA ALA A 22 -18.83 -16.49 -2.04
C ALA A 22 -18.87 -17.65 -3.07
N GLY A 23 -17.90 -17.75 -3.99
CA GLY A 23 -17.90 -18.73 -5.08
C GLY A 23 -18.97 -18.49 -6.15
N LYS A 24 -19.51 -17.27 -6.24
CA LYS A 24 -20.63 -16.89 -7.13
C LYS A 24 -20.20 -16.05 -8.34
N LEU A 25 -18.95 -15.59 -8.38
CA LEU A 25 -18.45 -14.85 -9.53
C LEU A 25 -18.06 -15.83 -10.64
N GLU A 26 -18.70 -15.75 -11.80
CA GLU A 26 -18.50 -16.65 -12.95
C GLU A 26 -17.19 -16.40 -13.74
N ARG A 27 -16.28 -15.59 -13.18
CA ARG A 27 -14.99 -15.24 -13.77
C ARG A 27 -13.94 -15.01 -12.69
N PRO A 28 -12.63 -15.12 -13.01
CA PRO A 28 -11.59 -14.73 -12.08
C PRO A 28 -11.60 -13.23 -11.78
N ILE A 29 -11.10 -12.88 -10.59
CA ILE A 29 -10.66 -11.53 -10.26
C ILE A 29 -9.35 -11.26 -10.99
N VAL A 30 -9.29 -10.19 -11.78
CA VAL A 30 -8.08 -9.78 -12.50
C VAL A 30 -7.70 -8.38 -12.09
N ARG A 31 -6.57 -8.24 -11.39
CA ARG A 31 -6.00 -6.95 -10.99
C ARG A 31 -4.86 -6.56 -11.90
N VAL A 32 -4.98 -5.41 -12.54
CA VAL A 32 -3.90 -4.81 -13.33
C VAL A 32 -3.80 -3.33 -12.97
N TRP A 33 -2.59 -2.85 -12.70
CA TRP A 33 -2.28 -1.43 -12.59
C TRP A 33 -1.18 -1.08 -13.60
N LEU A 34 -1.34 0.06 -14.26
CA LEU A 34 -0.31 0.63 -15.13
C LEU A 34 0.34 1.81 -14.41
N SER A 35 1.66 1.96 -14.55
CA SER A 35 2.40 3.13 -14.06
C SER A 35 2.53 4.21 -15.15
N GLY A 36 2.91 5.43 -14.74
CA GLY A 36 3.24 6.53 -15.65
C GLY A 36 2.07 7.47 -15.96
N ALA A 37 0.97 7.40 -15.19
CA ALA A 37 -0.04 8.45 -15.24
C ALA A 37 0.55 9.77 -14.73
N ASP A 38 0.13 10.89 -15.33
CA ASP A 38 0.52 12.22 -14.86
C ASP A 38 -0.27 12.56 -13.59
N PRO A 39 0.39 12.71 -12.42
CA PRO A 39 -0.28 12.97 -11.15
C PRO A 39 -0.83 14.39 -11.03
N LYS A 40 -0.58 15.29 -12.00
CA LYS A 40 -1.04 16.71 -12.01
C LYS A 40 -0.58 17.52 -10.80
N ARG A 41 0.50 17.08 -10.15
CA ARG A 41 1.11 17.72 -8.98
C ARG A 41 2.60 17.36 -8.90
N PRO A 42 3.44 18.17 -8.22
CA PRO A 42 4.84 17.82 -8.00
C PRO A 42 4.99 16.60 -7.08
N GLU A 43 6.12 15.91 -7.22
CA GLU A 43 6.50 14.80 -6.36
C GLU A 43 6.86 15.27 -4.94
N PRO A 44 6.36 14.62 -3.87
CA PRO A 44 6.74 14.93 -2.50
C PRO A 44 8.23 14.68 -2.24
N ALA A 45 8.87 15.49 -1.39
CA ALA A 45 10.30 15.33 -1.09
C ALA A 45 10.63 14.08 -0.22
N VAL A 46 9.65 13.56 0.50
CA VAL A 46 9.81 12.34 1.33
C VAL A 46 10.15 11.16 0.42
N PRO A 47 11.18 10.34 0.72
CA PRO A 47 11.53 9.17 -0.09
C PRO A 47 10.40 8.12 -0.16
N ASP A 48 10.33 7.34 -1.24
CA ASP A 48 9.49 6.13 -1.30
C ASP A 48 10.30 4.93 -0.78
N TYR A 49 9.85 4.31 0.32
CA TYR A 49 10.50 3.12 0.88
C TYR A 49 9.68 1.85 0.62
N ALA A 50 10.38 0.73 0.42
CA ALA A 50 9.73 -0.58 0.28
C ALA A 50 9.14 -1.09 1.62
N PHE A 51 9.74 -0.67 2.74
CA PHE A 51 9.24 -0.93 4.09
C PHE A 51 9.07 0.40 4.83
N ASP A 52 7.91 0.61 5.43
CA ASP A 52 7.58 1.87 6.11
C ASP A 52 8.35 2.06 7.42
N SER A 53 8.95 0.99 7.96
CA SER A 53 9.88 1.05 9.08
C SER A 53 11.18 1.83 8.79
N PHE A 54 11.47 2.17 7.52
CA PHE A 54 12.55 3.09 7.18
C PHE A 54 12.19 4.55 7.44
N TYR A 55 10.90 4.88 7.54
CA TYR A 55 10.51 6.17 8.10
C TYR A 55 10.87 6.17 9.58
N GLY A 56 11.81 7.03 9.96
CA GLY A 56 12.17 7.21 11.36
C GLY A 56 11.01 7.74 12.21
N PRO A 57 11.10 7.65 13.54
CA PRO A 57 10.01 8.06 14.45
C PRO A 57 9.64 9.54 14.37
N SER A 58 10.51 10.38 13.79
CA SER A 58 10.27 11.80 13.57
C SER A 58 9.65 12.13 12.21
N ALA A 59 9.36 11.14 11.38
CA ALA A 59 8.73 11.36 10.09
C ALA A 59 7.29 11.88 10.26
N SER A 60 6.90 12.89 9.47
CA SER A 60 5.52 13.38 9.46
C SER A 60 4.62 12.34 8.80
N VAL A 61 3.54 11.99 9.50
CA VAL A 61 2.50 11.07 8.99
C VAL A 61 1.84 11.65 7.74
N GLU A 62 1.57 12.96 7.74
CA GLU A 62 0.98 13.68 6.61
C GLU A 62 1.87 13.58 5.37
N ALA A 63 3.19 13.69 5.56
CA ALA A 63 4.15 13.61 4.47
C ALA A 63 4.29 12.18 3.90
N ILE A 64 4.15 11.15 4.74
CA ILE A 64 4.08 9.74 4.30
C ILE A 64 2.78 9.49 3.52
N ILE A 65 1.65 9.97 4.03
CA ILE A 65 0.34 9.87 3.34
C ILE A 65 0.40 10.58 1.99
N ASP A 66 1.03 11.75 1.92
CA ASP A 66 1.18 12.51 0.68
C ASP A 66 2.03 11.76 -0.35
N ARG A 67 3.10 11.10 0.10
CA ARG A 67 3.92 10.19 -0.72
C ARG A 67 3.09 9.02 -1.27
N TRP A 68 2.25 8.40 -0.44
CA TRP A 68 1.36 7.32 -0.89
C TRP A 68 0.28 7.81 -1.87
N ASP A 69 -0.36 8.95 -1.63
CA ASP A 69 -1.33 9.58 -2.54
C ASP A 69 -0.70 9.90 -3.90
N TYR A 70 0.51 10.46 -3.89
CA TYR A 70 1.29 10.71 -5.10
C TYR A 70 1.52 9.42 -5.88
N LYS A 71 2.01 8.36 -5.22
CA LYS A 71 2.25 7.06 -5.84
C LYS A 71 1.00 6.50 -6.50
N LEU A 72 -0.15 6.51 -5.82
CA LEU A 72 -1.43 6.08 -6.39
C LEU A 72 -1.88 6.97 -7.55
N SER A 73 -1.60 8.27 -7.50
CA SER A 73 -1.93 9.22 -8.58
C SER A 73 -1.12 8.99 -9.86
N THR A 74 0.03 8.30 -9.77
CA THR A 74 0.82 7.87 -10.95
C THR A 74 0.31 6.57 -11.58
N GLN A 75 -0.75 5.96 -11.02
CA GLN A 75 -1.26 4.67 -11.44
C GLN A 75 -2.60 4.77 -12.17
N ARG A 76 -2.82 3.87 -13.14
CA ARG A 76 -4.14 3.59 -13.72
C ARG A 76 -4.60 2.20 -13.34
N PHE A 77 -5.78 2.10 -12.75
CA PHE A 77 -6.35 0.85 -12.29
C PHE A 77 -7.23 0.24 -13.38
N LEU A 78 -7.01 -1.03 -13.74
CA LEU A 78 -7.74 -1.77 -14.77
C LEU A 78 -8.36 -3.06 -14.18
N GLY A 79 -9.39 -3.59 -14.84
CA GLY A 79 -10.13 -4.74 -14.33
C GLY A 79 -10.66 -4.51 -12.91
N ASP A 80 -10.39 -5.47 -12.03
CA ASP A 80 -10.76 -5.48 -10.61
C ASP A 80 -9.68 -4.87 -9.69
N ALA A 81 -8.70 -4.15 -10.24
CA ALA A 81 -7.76 -3.36 -9.44
C ALA A 81 -8.43 -2.08 -8.91
N PHE A 82 -7.99 -1.66 -7.74
CA PHE A 82 -8.43 -0.46 -7.05
C PHE A 82 -7.23 0.17 -6.31
N PRO A 83 -7.26 1.47 -5.99
CA PRO A 83 -6.20 2.12 -5.23
C PRO A 83 -6.07 1.47 -3.85
N VAL A 84 -4.87 0.97 -3.55
CA VAL A 84 -4.59 0.29 -2.28
C VAL A 84 -3.18 0.61 -1.85
N ILE A 85 -3.03 0.90 -0.56
CA ILE A 85 -1.74 1.00 0.11
C ILE A 85 -1.64 -0.16 1.09
N TRP A 86 -0.44 -0.74 1.18
CA TRP A 86 -0.09 -1.67 2.23
C TRP A 86 0.99 -1.02 3.09
N PRO A 87 0.63 -0.52 4.30
CA PRO A 87 1.61 -0.11 5.28
C PRO A 87 2.45 -1.33 5.70
N ASN A 88 3.62 -1.47 5.10
CA ASN A 88 4.46 -2.65 5.13
C ASN A 88 5.62 -2.45 6.13
N PHE A 89 5.43 -2.97 7.34
CA PHE A 89 6.48 -3.04 8.37
C PHE A 89 7.16 -4.42 8.41
N GLY A 90 7.00 -5.21 7.35
CA GLY A 90 7.47 -6.59 7.29
C GLY A 90 6.47 -7.61 7.87
N PRO A 91 6.58 -8.89 7.47
CA PRO A 91 5.61 -9.93 7.82
C PRO A 91 5.57 -10.26 9.32
N GLY A 92 6.65 -9.97 10.05
CA GLY A 92 6.79 -10.23 11.48
C GLY A 92 6.44 -9.05 12.39
N VAL A 93 5.85 -7.95 11.87
CA VAL A 93 5.64 -6.71 12.65
C VAL A 93 4.95 -6.91 14.00
N LEU A 94 4.07 -7.91 14.11
CA LEU A 94 3.43 -8.26 15.38
C LEU A 94 4.43 -8.59 16.50
N ALA A 95 5.60 -9.16 16.17
CA ALA A 95 6.66 -9.42 17.13
C ALA A 95 7.20 -8.13 17.76
N ALA A 96 7.31 -7.05 16.99
CA ALA A 96 7.77 -5.75 17.51
C ALA A 96 6.78 -5.17 18.52
N PHE A 97 5.46 -5.35 18.30
CA PHE A 97 4.44 -4.92 19.25
C PHE A 97 4.47 -5.69 20.58
N VAL A 98 5.10 -6.87 20.63
CA VAL A 98 5.27 -7.67 21.85
C VAL A 98 6.71 -7.67 22.39
N GLY A 99 7.55 -6.75 21.91
CA GLY A 99 8.87 -6.46 22.49
C GLY A 99 10.08 -6.90 21.67
N ALA A 100 9.90 -7.56 20.51
CA ALA A 100 11.01 -7.87 19.63
C ALA A 100 11.66 -6.58 19.06
N CYS A 101 12.97 -6.60 18.86
CA CYS A 101 13.69 -5.52 18.20
C CYS A 101 13.57 -5.65 16.68
N LEU A 102 13.00 -4.63 16.03
CA LEU A 102 12.94 -4.51 14.58
C LEU A 102 14.28 -4.05 14.02
N GLU A 103 14.80 -4.74 13.01
CA GLU A 103 15.98 -4.35 12.24
C GLU A 103 15.65 -4.28 10.74
N ASN A 104 15.87 -3.11 10.14
CA ASN A 104 15.67 -2.92 8.70
C ASN A 104 16.81 -3.57 7.91
N GLY A 105 16.48 -4.51 7.02
CA GLY A 105 17.38 -5.06 6.01
C GLY A 105 17.09 -4.50 4.61
N GLN A 106 17.96 -4.82 3.64
CA GLN A 106 17.79 -4.35 2.26
C GLN A 106 16.59 -4.99 1.55
N GLU A 107 16.30 -6.26 1.85
CA GLU A 107 15.23 -7.03 1.17
C GLU A 107 14.12 -7.49 2.14
N THR A 108 14.29 -7.28 3.44
CA THR A 108 13.34 -7.72 4.48
C THR A 108 13.51 -6.91 5.75
N VAL A 109 12.60 -7.11 6.70
CA VAL A 109 12.69 -6.59 8.07
C VAL A 109 12.85 -7.78 9.01
N TRP A 110 13.89 -7.75 9.84
CA TRP A 110 14.20 -8.78 10.83
C TRP A 110 13.63 -8.41 12.19
N PHE A 111 13.27 -9.44 12.97
CA PHE A 111 12.73 -9.29 14.32
C PHE A 111 13.55 -10.17 15.26
N HIS A 112 14.28 -9.53 16.16
CA HIS A 112 15.15 -10.20 17.11
C HIS A 112 14.49 -10.23 18.49
N PRO A 113 14.75 -11.25 19.32
CA PRO A 113 14.37 -11.18 20.72
C PRO A 113 14.98 -9.94 21.38
N PRO A 114 14.37 -9.43 22.47
CA PRO A 114 14.97 -8.35 23.25
C PRO A 114 16.41 -8.73 23.65
N LYS A 115 17.32 -7.75 23.62
CA LYS A 115 18.64 -7.95 24.21
C LYS A 115 18.47 -7.91 25.74
N ASP A 116 18.98 -8.94 26.42
CA ASP A 116 19.06 -9.00 27.89
C ASP A 116 19.80 -7.80 28.48
#